data_AF-A0A1D2M100-F1
#
_entry.id   AF-A0A1D2M100-F1
#
_cell.length_a   1.000
_cell.length_b   1.000
_cell.length_c   1.000
_cell.angle_alpha   90.00
_cell.angle_beta   90.00
_cell.angle_gamma   90.00
#
_symmetry.space_group_name_H-M   'P 1'
#
loop_
_entity.id
_entity.type
_entity.pdbx_description
1 polymer ?
#
loop_
_entity_poly.entity_id
_entity_poly.type
_entity_poly.pdbx_seq_one_letter_code
_entity_poly.pdbx_strand_id
1 'polypeptide(L)'
;MEYATYSFCMAEHGGTHVDAPIHFNENGWTLVEIPDSHMIDVPAAIIDVQEDVFSSPSPDAFTLQVQHILKHESQHGKIPSKSVVLVHTGWSRFWPDKQTYLGWTNSTNSSKPILNFPGYIGNNGGNLPVHVFFGERQIYNIENVANLHLVLNAVNKKGKLCDGFSSNLRLFVLPIKITGATGGPARILAYC
;
A
#
# COMPACT_ATOMS: atom_id res chain seq x y z
N MET A 1 -3.39 15.99 37.49
CA MET A 1 -3.49 15.44 36.13
C MET A 1 -4.53 14.33 36.22
N GLU A 2 -5.67 14.49 35.57
CA GLU A 2 -6.69 13.43 35.51
C GLU A 2 -6.36 12.47 34.36
N TYR A 3 -6.71 11.20 34.55
CA TYR A 3 -6.60 10.16 33.54
C TYR A 3 -7.53 10.47 32.35
N ALA A 4 -7.00 10.45 31.13
CA ALA A 4 -7.76 10.66 29.89
C ALA A 4 -7.75 9.40 29.05
N THR A 5 -8.94 8.97 28.60
CA THR A 5 -9.13 7.80 27.73
C THR A 5 -10.19 8.11 26.68
N TYR A 6 -10.05 7.53 25.50
CA TYR A 6 -11.00 7.65 24.39
C TYR A 6 -11.29 6.27 23.80
N SER A 7 -12.48 6.10 23.23
CA SER A 7 -12.83 4.93 22.43
C SER A 7 -12.77 5.29 20.94
N PHE A 8 -12.42 4.33 20.09
CA PHE A 8 -12.37 4.52 18.64
C PHE A 8 -12.94 3.30 17.92
N CYS A 9 -13.45 3.50 16.71
CA CYS A 9 -13.81 2.45 15.76
C CYS A 9 -13.27 2.81 14.37
N MET A 10 -12.91 1.80 13.59
CA MET A 10 -12.28 1.99 12.28
C MET A 10 -12.49 0.74 11.42
N ALA A 11 -12.53 0.91 10.09
CA ALA A 11 -12.48 -0.20 9.15
C ALA A 11 -11.09 -0.85 9.11
N GLU A 12 -11.02 -2.14 8.79
CA GLU A 12 -9.75 -2.85 8.53
C GLU A 12 -8.93 -2.15 7.44
N HIS A 13 -9.62 -1.73 6.38
CA HIS A 13 -9.06 -1.14 5.16
C HIS A 13 -9.20 0.39 5.15
N GLY A 14 -8.59 1.04 6.15
CA GLY A 14 -8.68 2.49 6.33
C GLY A 14 -7.31 3.12 6.58
N GLY A 15 -7.10 4.34 6.07
CA GLY A 15 -5.81 5.03 6.21
C GLY A 15 -4.67 4.18 5.66
N THR A 16 -3.47 4.28 6.24
CA THR A 16 -2.38 3.34 5.93
C THR A 16 -2.67 1.98 6.58
N HIS A 17 -2.79 0.93 5.76
CA HIS A 17 -3.20 -0.40 6.22
C HIS A 17 -2.51 -1.51 5.44
N VAL A 18 -2.56 -2.72 6.00
CA VAL A 18 -2.14 -3.96 5.35
C VAL A 18 -3.36 -4.66 4.76
N ASP A 19 -3.22 -5.16 3.54
CA ASP A 19 -4.12 -6.12 2.92
C ASP A 19 -3.50 -7.51 3.02
N ALA A 20 -4.08 -8.36 3.86
CA ALA A 20 -3.62 -9.73 4.01
C ALA A 20 -3.97 -10.56 2.74
N PRO A 21 -3.22 -11.62 2.42
CA PRO A 21 -3.49 -12.45 1.25
C PRO A 21 -4.93 -12.96 1.18
N ILE A 22 -5.55 -13.25 2.32
CA ILE A 22 -6.95 -13.72 2.37
C ILE A 22 -7.95 -12.72 1.74
N HIS A 23 -7.59 -11.43 1.64
CA HIS A 23 -8.48 -10.40 1.13
C HIS A 23 -8.97 -10.70 -0.29
N PHE A 24 -8.13 -11.34 -1.11
CA PHE A 24 -8.45 -11.71 -2.50
C PHE A 24 -7.99 -13.12 -2.90
N ASN A 25 -7.54 -13.94 -1.94
CA ASN A 25 -7.23 -15.35 -2.13
C ASN A 25 -7.83 -16.15 -0.97
N GLU A 26 -8.85 -16.98 -1.23
CA GLU A 26 -9.51 -17.78 -0.18
C GLU A 26 -8.57 -18.71 0.61
N ASN A 27 -7.42 -19.05 0.03
CA ASN A 27 -6.37 -19.87 0.66
C ASN A 27 -5.20 -19.02 1.20
N GLY A 28 -5.38 -17.70 1.24
CA GLY A 28 -4.42 -16.74 1.76
C GLY A 28 -4.37 -16.70 3.28
N TRP A 29 -3.25 -16.26 3.84
CA TRP A 29 -3.19 -15.92 5.26
C TRP A 29 -4.16 -14.78 5.61
N THR A 30 -4.90 -14.95 6.70
CA THR A 30 -5.49 -13.83 7.46
C THR A 30 -4.39 -12.97 8.06
N LEU A 31 -4.73 -11.75 8.48
CA LEU A 31 -3.74 -10.82 9.03
C LEU A 31 -2.94 -11.41 10.20
N VAL A 32 -3.57 -12.22 11.05
CA VAL A 32 -2.91 -12.83 12.21
C VAL A 32 -1.98 -14.00 11.85
N GLU A 33 -2.26 -14.66 10.72
CA GLU A 33 -1.50 -15.81 10.23
C GLU A 33 -0.23 -15.40 9.49
N ILE A 34 -0.11 -14.14 9.06
CA ILE A 34 1.13 -13.64 8.48
C ILE A 34 2.25 -13.75 9.52
N PRO A 35 3.33 -14.50 9.24
CA PRO A 35 4.41 -14.68 10.19
C PRO A 35 5.10 -13.35 10.52
N ASP A 36 5.52 -13.15 11.77
CA ASP A 36 6.19 -11.91 12.17
C ASP A 36 7.50 -11.67 11.40
N SER A 37 8.14 -12.75 10.95
CA SER A 37 9.30 -12.66 10.08
C SER A 37 8.99 -11.97 8.74
N HIS A 38 7.74 -11.95 8.28
CA HIS A 38 7.33 -11.22 7.07
C HIS A 38 7.02 -9.74 7.33
N MET A 39 6.99 -9.29 8.59
CA MET A 39 6.53 -7.95 9.00
C MET A 39 7.63 -7.14 9.71
N ILE A 40 8.50 -7.82 10.44
CA ILE A 40 9.59 -7.22 11.20
C ILE A 40 10.85 -7.31 10.38
N ASP A 41 11.40 -6.14 10.11
CA ASP A 41 12.69 -6.00 9.46
C ASP A 41 12.77 -6.73 8.11
N VAL A 42 11.93 -6.29 7.16
CA VAL A 42 11.75 -6.91 5.86
C VAL A 42 12.14 -5.98 4.70
N PRO A 43 12.71 -6.52 3.62
CA PRO A 43 13.01 -5.72 2.43
C PRO A 43 11.73 -5.20 1.78
N ALA A 44 11.81 -4.03 1.15
CA ALA A 44 10.71 -3.47 0.38
C ALA A 44 11.05 -3.28 -1.09
N ALA A 45 10.22 -3.83 -1.98
CA ALA A 45 10.22 -3.48 -3.39
C ALA A 45 9.39 -2.21 -3.60
N ILE A 46 9.95 -1.22 -4.29
CA ILE A 46 9.23 -0.01 -4.69
C ILE A 46 8.89 -0.14 -6.17
N ILE A 47 7.61 -0.28 -6.47
CA ILE A 47 7.10 -0.24 -7.85
C ILE A 47 6.72 1.23 -8.13
N ASP A 48 7.61 1.94 -8.81
CA ASP A 48 7.37 3.33 -9.22
C ASP A 48 6.60 3.37 -10.54
N VAL A 49 5.39 3.93 -10.49
CA VAL A 49 4.49 4.15 -11.63
C VAL A 49 4.05 5.61 -11.68
N GLN A 50 4.78 6.52 -11.02
CA GLN A 50 4.41 7.93 -10.96
C GLN A 50 4.28 8.55 -12.35
N GLU A 51 5.24 8.27 -13.24
CA GLU A 51 5.20 8.79 -14.61
C GLU A 51 3.98 8.23 -15.38
N ASP A 52 3.77 6.91 -15.31
CA ASP A 52 2.61 6.24 -15.94
C ASP A 52 1.27 6.83 -15.45
N VAL A 53 1.16 7.14 -14.16
CA VAL A 53 -0.01 7.78 -13.53
C VAL A 53 -0.23 9.19 -14.09
N PHE A 54 0.78 10.05 -14.09
CA PHE A 54 0.62 11.45 -14.49
C PHE A 54 0.60 11.67 -16.01
N SER A 55 1.03 10.69 -16.80
CA SER A 55 0.85 10.67 -18.26
C SER A 55 -0.53 10.14 -18.68
N SER A 56 -1.30 9.53 -17.76
CA SER A 56 -2.66 9.08 -18.02
C SER A 56 -3.61 10.28 -18.24
N PRO A 57 -4.58 10.19 -19.17
CA PRO A 57 -5.64 11.19 -19.30
C PRO A 57 -6.57 11.25 -18.07
N SER A 58 -6.55 10.22 -17.22
CA SER A 58 -7.29 10.16 -15.96
C SER A 58 -6.37 9.59 -14.86
N PRO A 59 -5.47 10.42 -14.30
CA PRO A 59 -4.50 9.98 -13.30
C PRO A 59 -5.14 9.40 -12.04
N ASP A 60 -6.28 9.94 -11.63
CA ASP A 60 -7.07 9.48 -10.48
C ASP A 60 -7.73 8.11 -10.68
N ALA A 61 -7.92 7.68 -11.93
CA ALA A 61 -8.46 6.37 -12.29
C ALA A 61 -7.37 5.34 -12.66
N PHE A 62 -6.08 5.69 -12.59
CA PHE A 62 -5.00 4.78 -12.94
C PHE A 62 -5.02 3.53 -12.05
N THR A 63 -5.02 2.36 -12.66
CA THR A 63 -4.98 1.08 -11.93
C THR A 63 -3.68 0.37 -12.20
N LEU A 64 -2.97 0.01 -11.14
CA LEU A 64 -1.80 -0.84 -11.21
C LEU A 64 -2.19 -2.20 -11.81
N GLN A 65 -1.52 -2.56 -12.88
CA GLN A 65 -1.66 -3.86 -13.55
C GLN A 65 -0.50 -4.79 -13.24
N VAL A 66 -0.72 -6.10 -13.37
CA VAL A 66 0.31 -7.14 -13.19
C VAL A 66 1.52 -6.90 -14.09
N GLN A 67 1.36 -6.34 -15.30
CA GLN A 67 2.49 -6.03 -16.17
C GLN A 67 3.51 -5.04 -15.55
N HIS A 68 3.07 -4.12 -14.68
CA HIS A 68 4.01 -3.21 -14.01
C HIS A 68 4.88 -3.97 -13.01
N ILE A 69 4.33 -4.99 -12.36
CA ILE A 69 5.07 -5.87 -11.45
C ILE A 69 6.06 -6.71 -12.24
N LEU A 70 5.63 -7.32 -13.35
CA LEU A 70 6.52 -8.13 -14.20
C LEU A 70 7.65 -7.29 -14.82
N LYS A 71 7.36 -6.04 -15.19
CA LYS A 71 8.37 -5.08 -15.64
C LYS A 71 9.35 -4.72 -14.53
N HIS A 72 8.87 -4.51 -13.30
CA HIS A 72 9.75 -4.29 -12.15
C HIS A 72 10.65 -5.51 -11.90
N GLU A 73 10.07 -6.71 -11.89
CA GLU A 73 10.80 -7.97 -11.65
C GLU A 73 11.84 -8.27 -12.74
N SER A 74 11.60 -7.88 -14.00
CA SER A 74 12.57 -8.07 -15.08
C SER A 74 13.77 -7.13 -14.99
N GLN A 75 13.60 -5.96 -14.36
CA GLN A 75 14.64 -4.95 -14.20
C GLN A 75 15.44 -5.12 -12.89
N HIS A 76 14.79 -5.54 -11.81
CA HIS A 76 15.36 -5.56 -10.46
C HIS A 76 15.48 -6.96 -9.85
N GLY A 77 14.99 -7.99 -10.55
CA GLY A 77 14.88 -9.35 -10.04
C GLY A 77 13.51 -9.62 -9.40
N LYS A 78 13.19 -10.91 -9.20
CA LYS A 78 11.91 -11.32 -8.62
C LYS A 78 11.71 -10.73 -7.22
N ILE A 79 10.49 -10.32 -6.91
CA ILE A 79 10.11 -9.86 -5.57
C ILE A 79 10.18 -11.07 -4.61
N PRO A 80 11.00 -11.03 -3.54
CA PRO A 80 11.11 -12.14 -2.61
C PRO A 80 9.80 -12.40 -1.85
N SER A 81 9.47 -13.66 -1.54
CA SER A 81 8.26 -14.00 -0.75
C SER A 81 8.23 -13.36 0.65
N LYS A 82 9.41 -13.06 1.22
CA LYS A 82 9.57 -12.37 2.50
C LYS A 82 9.93 -10.90 2.25
N SER A 83 9.04 -10.18 1.58
CA SER A 83 9.21 -8.76 1.28
C SER A 83 7.87 -8.05 1.26
N VAL A 84 7.94 -6.73 1.23
CA VAL A 84 6.78 -5.83 1.13
C VAL A 84 6.82 -5.13 -0.22
N VAL A 85 5.65 -4.92 -0.80
CA VAL A 85 5.53 -4.10 -2.02
C VAL A 85 4.95 -2.74 -1.66
N LEU A 86 5.68 -1.69 -2.01
CA LEU A 86 5.22 -0.31 -1.96
C LEU A 86 5.00 0.19 -3.38
N VAL A 87 3.81 0.69 -3.68
CA VAL A 87 3.50 1.26 -5.00
C VAL A 87 3.62 2.77 -4.92
N HIS A 88 4.57 3.33 -5.65
CA HIS A 88 4.76 4.77 -5.73
C HIS A 88 4.02 5.33 -6.94
N THR A 89 2.81 5.83 -6.71
CA THR A 89 1.99 6.53 -7.72
C THR A 89 2.26 8.05 -7.76
N GLY A 90 3.04 8.57 -6.81
CA GLY A 90 3.17 10.01 -6.54
C GLY A 90 1.96 10.67 -5.88
N TRP A 91 0.83 9.96 -5.73
CA TRP A 91 -0.45 10.52 -5.23
C TRP A 91 -0.43 10.92 -3.75
N SER A 92 0.46 10.31 -2.96
CA SER A 92 0.61 10.64 -1.53
C SER A 92 0.92 12.11 -1.26
N ARG A 93 1.33 12.89 -2.27
CA ARG A 93 1.53 14.36 -2.18
C ARG A 93 0.23 15.13 -1.91
N PHE A 94 -0.92 14.55 -2.21
CA PHE A 94 -2.22 15.17 -1.98
C PHE A 94 -2.72 14.96 -0.54
N TRP A 95 -2.07 14.11 0.26
CA TRP A 95 -2.34 14.05 1.70
C TRP A 95 -1.90 15.36 2.39
N PRO A 96 -2.68 15.97 3.30
CA PRO A 96 -3.93 15.47 3.91
C PRO A 96 -5.23 15.98 3.28
N ASP A 97 -5.20 16.54 2.06
CA ASP A 97 -6.42 16.99 1.37
C ASP A 97 -7.32 15.80 1.03
N LYS A 98 -8.35 15.57 1.84
CA LYS A 98 -9.24 14.41 1.72
C LYS A 98 -9.93 14.35 0.35
N GLN A 99 -10.32 15.51 -0.20
CA GLN A 99 -11.11 15.56 -1.42
C GLN A 99 -10.29 15.09 -2.62
N THR A 100 -9.09 15.64 -2.79
CA THR A 100 -8.16 15.25 -3.86
C THR A 100 -7.55 13.87 -3.59
N TYR A 101 -7.16 13.56 -2.35
CA TYR A 101 -6.48 12.30 -2.04
C TYR A 101 -7.39 11.08 -2.22
N LEU A 102 -8.65 11.16 -1.75
CA LEU A 102 -9.59 10.03 -1.84
C LEU A 102 -10.51 10.10 -3.08
N GLY A 103 -10.44 11.17 -3.88
CA GLY A 103 -11.39 11.40 -4.98
C GLY A 103 -12.82 11.61 -4.49
N TRP A 104 -12.99 12.13 -3.27
CA TRP A 104 -14.29 12.23 -2.62
C TRP A 104 -15.17 13.26 -3.35
N THR A 105 -16.12 12.78 -4.16
CA THR A 105 -17.16 13.62 -4.74
C THR A 105 -18.44 13.46 -3.94
N ASN A 106 -19.06 14.59 -3.56
CA ASN A 106 -20.43 14.61 -3.02
C ASN A 106 -21.40 14.24 -4.15
N SER A 107 -21.49 12.95 -4.51
CA SER A 107 -22.59 12.45 -5.31
C SER A 107 -23.85 12.54 -4.46
N THR A 108 -24.73 13.48 -4.79
CA THR A 108 -26.01 13.72 -4.13
C THR A 108 -27.01 12.55 -4.27
N ASN A 109 -26.65 11.50 -5.01
CA ASN A 109 -27.55 10.40 -5.38
C ASN A 109 -27.03 8.98 -5.02
N SER A 110 -25.90 8.86 -4.32
CA SER A 110 -25.41 7.54 -3.85
C SER A 110 -25.10 7.57 -2.36
N SER A 111 -25.67 6.62 -1.61
CA SER A 111 -25.48 6.45 -0.15
C SER A 111 -24.06 6.03 0.24
N LYS A 112 -23.13 5.91 -0.71
CA LYS A 112 -21.72 5.64 -0.50
C LYS A 112 -20.86 6.58 -1.36
N PRO A 113 -19.79 7.18 -0.80
CA PRO A 113 -18.83 7.91 -1.60
C PRO A 113 -18.13 6.95 -2.58
N ILE A 114 -17.96 7.37 -3.83
CA ILE A 114 -17.09 6.68 -4.77
C ILE A 114 -15.68 7.19 -4.51
N LEU A 115 -14.80 6.30 -4.04
CA LEU A 115 -13.38 6.59 -3.89
C LEU A 115 -12.73 6.53 -5.28
N ASN A 116 -11.88 7.50 -5.62
CA ASN A 116 -11.18 7.54 -6.90
C ASN A 116 -9.75 8.05 -6.69
N PHE A 117 -8.81 7.12 -6.63
CA PHE A 117 -7.38 7.41 -6.50
C PHE A 117 -6.57 6.31 -7.18
N PRO A 118 -5.36 6.62 -7.67
CA PRO A 118 -4.54 5.64 -8.33
C PRO A 118 -3.92 4.66 -7.34
N GLY A 119 -3.76 3.42 -7.77
CA GLY A 119 -3.09 2.39 -6.99
C GLY A 119 -3.58 1.01 -7.36
N TYR A 120 -3.68 0.16 -6.35
CA TYR A 120 -4.19 -1.19 -6.51
C TYR A 120 -5.69 -1.19 -6.85
N ILE A 121 -6.47 -0.33 -6.19
CA ILE A 121 -7.91 -0.17 -6.35
C ILE A 121 -8.19 1.08 -7.18
N GLY A 122 -8.05 0.99 -8.51
CA GLY A 122 -8.67 1.98 -9.39
C GLY A 122 -10.17 1.71 -9.57
N ASN A 123 -10.83 2.48 -10.46
CA ASN A 123 -12.28 2.42 -10.71
C ASN A 123 -12.77 1.13 -11.44
N ASN A 124 -12.08 -0.01 -11.26
CA ASN A 124 -12.24 -1.24 -12.05
C ASN A 124 -13.33 -2.21 -11.53
N GLY A 125 -14.36 -1.72 -10.84
CA GLY A 125 -15.54 -2.53 -10.53
C GLY A 125 -15.26 -3.80 -9.70
N GLY A 126 -14.20 -3.80 -8.88
CA GLY A 126 -13.87 -4.92 -7.99
C GLY A 126 -12.92 -5.99 -8.56
N ASN A 127 -12.43 -5.83 -9.80
CA ASN A 127 -11.36 -6.70 -10.32
C ASN A 127 -9.98 -6.15 -9.94
N LEU A 128 -9.29 -6.86 -9.06
CA LEU A 128 -8.02 -6.45 -8.45
C LEU A 128 -6.92 -7.49 -8.73
N PRO A 129 -6.45 -7.58 -9.99
CA PRO A 129 -5.55 -8.64 -10.43
C PRO A 129 -4.20 -8.61 -9.71
N VAL A 130 -3.76 -7.43 -9.26
CA VAL A 130 -2.53 -7.30 -8.48
C VAL A 130 -2.67 -7.91 -7.07
N HIS A 131 -3.81 -7.70 -6.41
CA HIS A 131 -4.08 -8.32 -5.12
C HIS A 131 -4.09 -9.84 -5.23
N VAL A 132 -4.76 -10.38 -6.26
CA VAL A 132 -4.76 -11.82 -6.54
C VAL A 132 -3.34 -12.33 -6.78
N PHE A 133 -2.58 -11.64 -7.64
CA PHE A 133 -1.20 -12.01 -7.98
C PHE A 133 -0.27 -12.08 -6.76
N PHE A 134 -0.36 -11.13 -5.82
CA PHE A 134 0.42 -11.17 -4.59
C PHE A 134 -0.16 -12.14 -3.56
N GLY A 135 -1.49 -12.27 -3.50
CA GLY A 135 -2.19 -13.22 -2.62
C GLY A 135 -1.84 -14.67 -2.94
N GLU A 136 -1.74 -15.04 -4.21
CA GLU A 136 -1.25 -16.37 -4.66
C GLU A 136 0.19 -16.66 -4.21
N ARG A 137 0.98 -15.61 -3.96
CA ARG A 137 2.38 -15.68 -3.51
C ARG A 137 2.54 -15.52 -1.99
N GLN A 138 1.43 -15.37 -1.25
CA GLN A 138 1.42 -15.05 0.18
C GLN A 138 2.20 -13.76 0.52
N ILE A 139 2.17 -12.79 -0.40
CA ILE A 139 2.72 -11.46 -0.20
C ILE A 139 1.55 -10.53 0.10
N TYR A 140 1.63 -9.80 1.21
CA TYR A 140 0.63 -8.81 1.58
C TYR A 140 0.96 -7.45 0.95
N ASN A 141 -0.06 -6.61 0.76
CA ASN A 141 0.10 -5.25 0.24
C ASN A 141 0.00 -4.23 1.37
N ILE A 142 0.59 -3.06 1.15
CA ILE A 142 0.31 -1.89 1.99
C ILE A 142 -0.31 -0.82 1.13
N GLU A 143 -1.53 -0.44 1.49
CA GLU A 143 -2.30 0.55 0.78
C GLU A 143 -2.36 1.89 1.52
N ASN A 144 -2.59 2.95 0.74
CA ASN A 144 -2.79 4.31 1.26
C ASN A 144 -1.68 4.74 2.24
N VAL A 145 -0.42 4.44 1.90
CA VAL A 145 0.75 4.85 2.67
C VAL A 145 0.85 6.37 2.66
N ALA A 146 0.33 6.98 3.72
CA ALA A 146 0.36 8.42 3.89
C ALA A 146 1.81 8.87 3.92
N ASN A 147 2.10 10.00 3.27
CA ASN A 147 3.45 10.56 3.20
C ASN A 147 4.51 9.65 2.54
N LEU A 148 4.14 8.66 1.73
CA LEU A 148 5.12 7.83 1.01
C LEU A 148 6.14 8.68 0.22
N HIS A 149 5.70 9.77 -0.40
CA HIS A 149 6.59 10.71 -1.09
C HIS A 149 7.65 11.32 -0.16
N LEU A 150 7.37 11.54 1.13
CA LEU A 150 8.36 12.01 2.10
C LEU A 150 9.36 10.92 2.45
N VAL A 151 8.90 9.68 2.61
CA VAL A 151 9.79 8.51 2.84
C VAL A 151 10.76 8.37 1.67
N LEU A 152 10.25 8.37 0.43
CA LEU A 152 11.07 8.25 -0.77
C LEU A 152 11.99 9.46 -0.98
N ASN A 153 11.51 10.67 -0.68
CA ASN A 153 12.36 11.86 -0.72
C ASN A 153 13.46 11.81 0.34
N ALA A 154 13.21 11.28 1.54
CA ALA A 154 14.22 11.12 2.58
C ALA A 154 15.27 10.07 2.19
N VAL A 155 14.82 8.98 1.56
CA VAL A 155 15.69 7.96 0.95
C VAL A 155 16.56 8.58 -0.15
N ASN A 156 15.99 9.44 -1.01
CA ASN A 156 16.70 10.04 -2.15
C ASN A 156 17.56 11.27 -1.80
N LYS A 157 17.22 12.07 -0.79
CA LYS A 157 17.93 13.33 -0.44
C LYS A 157 19.26 13.14 0.29
N LYS A 158 19.63 11.91 0.63
CA LYS A 158 20.94 11.61 1.21
C LYS A 158 21.54 10.47 0.41
N GLY A 159 22.49 10.75 -0.48
CA GLY A 159 23.39 9.73 -1.06
C GLY A 159 24.30 9.07 -0.01
N LYS A 160 23.68 8.56 1.07
CA LYS A 160 24.25 7.94 2.26
C LYS A 160 23.27 7.01 3.01
N LEU A 161 22.00 6.90 2.62
CA LEU A 161 21.08 5.93 3.26
C LEU A 161 20.74 4.76 2.32
N CYS A 162 20.38 5.02 1.06
CA CYS A 162 20.25 3.97 0.04
C CYS A 162 21.07 4.33 -1.19
N ASP A 163 22.23 3.70 -1.38
CA ASP A 163 22.98 3.81 -2.63
C ASP A 163 22.22 3.05 -3.72
N GLY A 164 21.39 3.79 -4.47
CA GLY A 164 20.96 3.47 -5.84
C GLY A 164 20.10 2.23 -6.06
N PHE A 165 19.79 1.43 -5.03
CA PHE A 165 18.92 0.27 -5.15
C PHE A 165 17.77 0.31 -4.14
N SER A 166 16.60 -0.12 -4.60
CA SER A 166 15.46 -0.52 -3.77
C SER A 166 15.81 -1.63 -2.75
N SER A 167 16.92 -2.35 -2.93
CA SER A 167 17.30 -3.53 -2.15
C SER A 167 17.65 -3.27 -0.69
N ASN A 168 18.02 -2.03 -0.31
CA ASN A 168 18.45 -1.72 1.05
C ASN A 168 17.33 -1.10 1.89
N LEU A 169 16.18 -0.77 1.31
CA LEU A 169 15.06 -0.28 2.08
C LEU A 169 14.47 -1.41 2.92
N ARG A 170 14.46 -1.22 4.23
CA ARG A 170 13.93 -2.16 5.22
C ARG A 170 12.77 -1.54 5.97
N LEU A 171 11.75 -2.34 6.23
CA LEU A 171 10.51 -1.91 6.87
C LEU A 171 10.24 -2.69 8.16
N PHE A 172 9.68 -2.00 9.13
CA PHE A 172 8.84 -2.59 10.16
C PHE A 172 7.39 -2.27 9.83
N VAL A 173 6.59 -3.30 9.59
CA VAL A 173 5.15 -3.21 9.33
C VAL A 173 4.43 -3.65 10.59
N LEU A 174 3.75 -2.72 11.25
CA LEU A 174 3.14 -2.95 12.56
C LEU A 174 1.62 -2.79 12.47
N PRO A 175 0.89 -3.81 11.96
CA PRO A 175 -0.56 -3.80 11.91
C PRO A 175 -1.18 -4.15 13.27
N ILE A 176 -2.42 -3.73 13.49
CA ILE A 176 -3.24 -4.29 14.58
C ILE A 176 -3.66 -5.71 14.17
N LYS A 177 -3.13 -6.74 14.82
CA LYS A 177 -3.48 -8.14 14.54
C LYS A 177 -4.91 -8.46 15.01
N ILE A 178 -5.88 -8.35 14.10
CA ILE A 178 -7.30 -8.64 14.32
C ILE A 178 -7.60 -10.07 13.85
N THR A 179 -8.14 -10.93 14.72
CA THR A 179 -8.43 -12.34 14.41
C THR A 179 -9.40 -12.49 13.23
N GLY A 180 -9.01 -13.26 12.22
CA GLY A 180 -9.83 -13.53 11.03
C GLY A 180 -9.93 -12.37 10.04
N ALA A 181 -9.26 -11.25 10.29
CA ALA A 181 -9.33 -10.05 9.45
C ALA A 181 -8.64 -10.24 8.10
N THR A 182 -9.18 -9.56 7.09
CA THR A 182 -8.60 -9.51 5.74
C THR A 182 -7.58 -8.38 5.60
N GLY A 183 -7.50 -7.49 6.58
CA GLY A 183 -6.51 -6.43 6.65
C GLY A 183 -6.50 -5.74 8.00
N GLY A 184 -5.76 -4.64 8.10
CA GLY A 184 -5.76 -3.83 9.32
C GLY A 184 -4.89 -2.58 9.25
N PRO A 185 -5.25 -1.52 9.97
CA PRO A 185 -4.45 -0.31 10.03
C PRO A 185 -3.05 -0.61 10.55
N ALA A 186 -2.05 0.01 9.94
CA ALA A 186 -0.66 -0.28 10.18
C ALA A 186 0.19 0.97 10.37
N ARG A 187 1.10 0.90 11.33
CA ARG A 187 2.21 1.84 11.42
C ARG A 187 3.41 1.27 10.68
N ILE A 188 3.90 2.01 9.68
CA ILE A 188 5.08 1.62 8.91
C ILE A 188 6.26 2.46 9.35
N LEU A 189 7.38 1.82 9.66
CA LEU A 189 8.68 2.46 9.88
C LEU A 189 9.62 2.00 8.78
N ALA A 190 10.35 2.93 8.19
CA ALA A 190 11.28 2.67 7.10
C ALA A 190 12.69 3.12 7.48
N TYR A 191 13.68 2.30 7.13
CA TYR A 191 15.09 2.59 7.34
C TYR A 191 15.95 1.87 6.29
N CYS A 192 17.25 2.13 6.30
CA CYS A 192 18.25 1.46 5.47
C CYS A 192 19.61 1.44 6.17
#